data_AF-A0A239KQA3-F1
#
_entry.id   AF-A0A239KQA3-F1
#
_cell.length_a   1.000
_cell.length_b   1.000
_cell.length_c   1.000
_cell.angle_alpha   90.00
_cell.angle_beta   90.00
_cell.angle_gamma   90.00
#
_symmetry.space_group_name_H-M   'P 1'
#
loop_
_entity.id
_entity.type
_entity.pdbx_description
1 polymer ?
#
loop_
_entity_poly.entity_id
_entity_poly.type
_entity_poly.pdbx_seq_one_letter_code
_entity_poly.pdbx_strand_id
1 'polypeptide(L)'
;MASNPVFPDAPAWPAAKAGPAPIGHNSAPLEERIPEEFRAALLEERPDFMQKLDDMLGAGDPNSEAYRPGAVQRAKCVDADTMARCASLVGLLRAAEKHVGEVHKVMKQPYLDGGRLVDGQKNAIVARIQSGRQRVEEMQAAYAREQRQAELKRLAEEAEQRRKLEALAQENGLEDAVPPPPEPAPVKRQPLRSDDGATVSTTTVLVPTVTDYAKAFRHVKNDAKVREAIDAAIARLVKATKAKELAGVTITEDVAVNNR
;
A
#
# COMPACT_ATOMS: atom_id res chain seq x y z
N MET A 1 -39.24 0.94 3.31
CA MET A 1 -38.38 1.28 2.16
C MET A 1 -37.35 0.18 2.04
N ALA A 2 -37.50 -0.69 1.04
CA ALA A 2 -36.65 -1.85 0.85
C ALA A 2 -35.23 -1.41 0.43
N SER A 3 -34.22 -1.71 1.24
CA SER A 3 -32.84 -1.61 0.80
C SER A 3 -32.56 -2.76 -0.18
N ASN A 4 -32.12 -2.43 -1.38
CA ASN A 4 -31.68 -3.40 -2.39
C ASN A 4 -30.74 -4.46 -1.80
N PRO A 5 -30.82 -5.72 -2.27
CA PRO A 5 -29.91 -6.77 -1.83
C PRO A 5 -28.47 -6.42 -2.21
N VAL A 6 -27.56 -6.51 -1.24
CA VAL A 6 -26.11 -6.21 -1.39
C VAL A 6 -25.44 -7.16 -2.40
N PHE A 7 -26.04 -8.31 -2.69
CA PHE A 7 -25.63 -9.24 -3.74
C PHE A 7 -26.89 -9.73 -4.48
N PRO A 8 -27.03 -9.47 -5.79
CA PRO A 8 -28.26 -9.79 -6.53
C PRO A 8 -28.50 -11.30 -6.70
N ASP A 9 -27.47 -12.13 -6.55
CA ASP A 9 -27.54 -13.58 -6.83
C ASP A 9 -27.47 -14.48 -5.58
N ALA A 10 -27.61 -13.93 -4.37
CA ALA A 10 -27.58 -14.71 -3.12
C ALA A 10 -28.97 -14.83 -2.46
N PRO A 11 -29.33 -16.01 -1.88
CA PRO A 11 -30.59 -16.15 -1.14
C PRO A 11 -30.67 -15.15 0.02
N ALA A 12 -31.86 -14.58 0.24
CA ALA A 12 -32.07 -13.52 1.22
C ALA A 12 -31.66 -13.96 2.64
N TRP A 13 -30.85 -13.13 3.30
CA TRP A 13 -30.41 -13.35 4.68
C TRP A 13 -31.62 -13.34 5.63
N PRO A 14 -31.71 -14.22 6.64
CA PRO A 14 -32.82 -14.20 7.58
C PRO A 14 -32.89 -12.86 8.31
N ALA A 15 -34.09 -12.27 8.35
CA ALA A 15 -34.31 -10.93 8.89
C ALA A 15 -33.84 -10.81 10.34
N ALA A 16 -33.08 -9.75 10.64
CA ALA A 16 -32.70 -9.40 12.01
C ALA A 16 -33.97 -9.15 12.83
N LYS A 17 -34.13 -9.87 13.96
CA LYS A 17 -35.19 -9.58 14.93
C LYS A 17 -35.00 -8.15 15.43
N ALA A 18 -36.04 -7.33 15.25
CA ALA A 18 -36.12 -5.97 15.79
C ALA A 18 -36.17 -6.04 17.33
N GLY A 19 -35.00 -5.96 17.97
CA GLY A 19 -34.90 -5.65 19.39
C GLY A 19 -34.98 -4.13 19.60
N PRO A 20 -35.43 -3.66 20.78
CA PRO A 20 -35.47 -2.24 21.10
C PRO A 20 -34.07 -1.63 21.01
N ALA A 21 -33.98 -0.43 20.43
CA ALA A 21 -32.72 0.29 20.29
C ALA A 21 -32.06 0.48 21.67
N PRO A 22 -30.76 0.19 21.82
CA PRO A 22 -30.06 0.37 23.08
C PRO A 22 -30.08 1.84 23.50
N ILE A 23 -30.63 2.09 24.69
CA ILE A 23 -30.71 3.41 25.33
C ILE A 23 -29.28 3.87 25.65
N GLY A 24 -28.75 4.81 24.87
CA GLY A 24 -27.42 5.39 25.09
C GLY A 24 -26.95 6.44 24.07
N HIS A 25 -27.83 6.92 23.18
CA HIS A 25 -27.42 7.70 22.00
C HIS A 25 -27.52 9.24 22.13
N ASN A 26 -27.59 9.79 23.35
CA ASN A 26 -27.60 11.25 23.55
C ASN A 26 -26.20 11.81 23.89
N SER A 27 -25.14 11.23 23.32
CA SER A 27 -23.81 11.87 23.37
C SER A 27 -23.70 12.89 22.25
N ALA A 28 -23.05 14.03 22.51
CA ALA A 28 -22.74 15.01 21.46
C ALA A 28 -21.97 14.34 20.31
N PRO A 29 -22.11 14.84 19.07
CA PRO A 29 -21.35 14.36 17.91
C PRO A 29 -19.84 14.35 18.21
N LEU A 30 -19.11 13.41 17.59
CA LEU A 30 -17.67 13.26 17.81
C LEU A 30 -16.89 14.53 17.43
N GLU A 31 -17.40 15.26 16.43
CA GLU A 31 -16.86 16.52 15.93
C GLU A 31 -16.84 17.63 16.99
N GLU A 32 -17.81 17.62 17.91
CA GLU A 32 -17.90 18.60 19.00
C GLU A 32 -17.20 18.07 20.26
N ARG A 33 -17.37 16.78 20.56
CA ARG A 33 -16.87 16.16 21.78
C ARG A 33 -15.34 16.02 21.79
N ILE A 34 -14.74 15.57 20.69
CA ILE A 34 -13.30 15.29 20.63
C ILE A 34 -12.47 16.57 20.85
N PRO A 35 -12.77 17.73 20.22
CA PRO A 35 -12.03 18.96 20.49
C PRO A 35 -12.11 19.42 21.95
N GLU A 36 -13.28 19.27 22.58
CA GLU A 36 -13.48 19.63 23.99
C GLU A 36 -12.71 18.70 24.92
N GLU A 37 -12.83 17.38 24.73
CA GLU A 37 -12.08 16.37 25.49
C GLU A 37 -10.57 16.57 25.33
N PHE A 38 -10.11 16.87 24.11
CA PHE A 38 -8.70 17.12 23.83
C PHE A 38 -8.19 18.38 24.54
N ARG A 39 -8.98 19.47 24.52
CA ARG A 39 -8.64 20.71 25.23
C ARG A 39 -8.62 20.49 26.74
N ALA A 40 -9.58 19.75 27.28
CA ALA A 40 -9.60 19.40 28.69
C ALA A 40 -8.36 18.60 29.10
N ALA A 41 -8.00 17.56 28.33
CA ALA A 41 -6.80 16.76 28.57
C ALA A 41 -5.50 17.57 28.45
N LEU A 42 -5.44 18.54 27.53
CA LEU A 42 -4.28 19.42 27.38
C LEU A 42 -4.05 20.31 28.61
N LEU A 43 -5.13 20.71 29.28
CA LEU A 43 -5.14 21.61 30.42
C LEU A 43 -5.10 20.90 31.78
N GLU A 44 -5.30 19.58 31.83
CA GLU A 44 -5.35 18.78 33.06
C GLU A 44 -4.06 18.92 33.90
N GLU A 45 -2.90 18.71 33.28
CA GLU A 45 -1.61 18.86 33.96
C GLU A 45 -1.07 20.29 33.92
N ARG A 46 -1.54 21.10 32.97
CA ARG A 46 -1.00 22.45 32.66
C ARG A 46 -2.14 23.43 32.39
N PRO A 47 -2.81 23.95 33.44
CA PRO A 47 -3.97 24.81 33.27
C PRO A 47 -3.65 26.13 32.52
N ASP A 48 -2.41 26.63 32.65
CA ASP A 48 -1.97 27.86 31.98
C ASP A 48 -1.40 27.62 30.57
N PHE A 49 -1.49 26.41 30.02
CA PHE A 49 -0.82 26.06 28.76
C PHE A 49 -1.24 26.96 27.60
N MET A 50 -2.55 27.17 27.43
CA MET A 50 -3.09 28.00 26.34
C MET A 50 -2.64 29.45 26.46
N GLN A 51 -2.65 30.01 27.68
CA GLN A 51 -2.16 31.36 27.93
C GLN A 51 -0.68 31.51 27.56
N LYS A 52 0.16 30.53 27.94
CA LYS A 52 1.60 30.54 27.57
C LYS A 52 1.81 30.37 26.08
N LEU A 53 0.98 29.57 25.40
CA LEU A 53 1.03 29.41 23.95
C LEU A 53 0.70 30.74 23.25
N ASP A 54 -0.35 31.41 23.70
CA ASP A 54 -0.76 32.73 23.23
C ASP A 54 0.31 33.80 23.49
N ASP A 55 1.00 33.76 24.63
CA ASP A 55 2.11 34.68 24.90
C ASP A 55 3.32 34.46 23.95
N MET A 56 3.53 33.22 23.49
CA MET A 56 4.59 32.90 22.53
C MET A 56 4.19 33.23 21.09
N LEU A 57 2.99 32.84 20.66
CA LEU A 57 2.54 32.90 19.26
C LEU A 57 1.69 34.13 18.92
N GLY A 58 1.15 34.79 19.94
CA GLY A 58 0.16 35.86 19.82
C GLY A 58 -1.26 35.34 20.05
N ALA A 59 -2.15 36.24 20.45
CA ALA A 59 -3.56 35.94 20.70
C ALA A 59 -4.45 36.68 19.69
N GLY A 60 -5.49 36.01 19.21
CA GLY A 60 -6.47 36.57 18.26
C GLY A 60 -6.07 36.46 16.78
N ASP A 61 -6.96 36.93 15.91
CA ASP A 61 -6.71 37.00 14.47
C ASP A 61 -5.68 38.12 14.17
N PRO A 62 -4.59 37.85 13.44
CA PRO A 62 -3.60 38.86 13.04
C PRO A 62 -4.17 40.11 12.35
N ASN A 63 -5.35 40.02 11.72
CA ASN A 63 -5.99 41.13 11.03
C ASN A 63 -7.04 41.87 11.88
N SER A 64 -7.23 41.45 13.14
CA SER A 64 -8.19 42.07 14.07
C SER A 64 -7.53 43.11 14.95
N GLU A 65 -8.28 44.15 15.35
CA GLU A 65 -7.83 45.14 16.33
C GLU A 65 -7.54 44.53 17.70
N ALA A 66 -8.11 43.37 18.01
CA ALA A 66 -7.85 42.64 19.26
C ALA A 66 -6.56 41.79 19.21
N TYR A 67 -5.80 41.84 18.11
CA TYR A 67 -4.57 41.06 17.98
C TYR A 67 -3.51 41.51 18.98
N ARG A 68 -3.00 40.55 19.76
CA ARG A 68 -1.84 40.75 20.63
C ARG A 68 -0.65 39.96 20.07
N PRO A 69 0.44 40.62 19.62
CA PRO A 69 1.60 39.91 19.10
C PRO A 69 2.28 39.08 20.20
N GLY A 70 2.77 37.90 19.84
CA GLY A 70 3.52 37.02 20.72
C GLY A 70 5.02 37.30 20.72
N ALA A 71 5.76 36.49 21.48
CA ALA A 71 7.22 36.53 21.49
C ALA A 71 7.84 36.26 20.10
N VAL A 72 7.22 35.39 19.29
CA VAL A 72 7.71 35.04 17.94
C VAL A 72 7.72 36.25 17.01
N GLN A 73 6.66 37.05 16.99
CA GLN A 73 6.56 38.23 16.11
C GLN A 73 7.52 39.34 16.54
N ARG A 74 7.93 39.37 17.82
CA ARG A 74 8.90 40.35 18.34
C ARG A 74 10.35 39.88 18.23
N ALA A 75 10.58 38.59 17.96
CA ALA A 75 11.92 38.02 17.94
C ALA A 75 12.74 38.57 16.77
N LYS A 76 13.99 38.96 17.05
CA LYS A 76 14.98 39.38 16.05
C LYS A 76 16.29 38.68 16.37
N CYS A 77 16.98 38.17 15.36
CA CYS A 77 18.29 37.53 15.48
C CYS A 77 19.31 38.38 14.71
N VAL A 78 20.01 39.25 15.42
CA VAL A 78 20.95 40.23 14.83
C VAL A 78 22.37 40.10 15.37
N ASP A 79 22.54 39.40 16.49
CA ASP A 79 23.80 39.16 17.19
C ASP A 79 23.77 37.80 17.90
N ALA A 80 24.89 37.40 18.52
CA ALA A 80 25.01 36.11 19.20
C ALA A 80 24.04 35.98 20.41
N ASP A 81 23.79 37.07 21.14
CA ASP A 81 22.92 37.06 22.33
C ASP A 81 21.44 36.94 21.96
N THR A 82 21.05 37.59 20.87
CA THR A 82 19.71 37.48 20.29
C THR A 82 19.51 36.13 19.61
N MET A 83 20.56 35.56 18.99
CA MET A 83 20.56 34.17 18.52
C MET A 83 20.30 33.17 19.67
N ALA A 84 20.97 33.33 20.81
CA ALA A 84 20.75 32.48 21.99
C ALA A 84 19.32 32.60 22.55
N ARG A 85 18.75 33.81 22.55
CA ARG A 85 17.35 34.05 22.93
C ARG A 85 16.36 33.42 21.95
N CYS A 86 16.62 33.52 20.65
CA CYS A 86 15.84 32.81 19.63
C CYS A 86 15.91 31.29 19.83
N ALA A 87 17.09 30.74 20.14
CA ALA A 87 17.23 29.32 20.42
C ALA A 87 16.40 28.88 21.65
N SER A 88 16.37 29.69 22.70
CA SER A 88 15.55 29.45 23.89
C SER A 88 14.05 29.47 23.58
N LEU A 89 13.59 30.43 22.77
CA LEU A 89 12.21 30.49 22.31
C LEU A 89 11.84 29.24 21.48
N VAL A 90 12.72 28.79 20.59
CA VAL A 90 12.52 27.54 19.84
C VAL A 90 12.44 26.33 20.78
N GLY A 91 13.25 26.29 21.85
CA GLY A 91 13.18 25.25 22.87
C GLY A 91 11.80 25.19 23.56
N LEU A 92 11.23 26.35 23.91
CA LEU A 92 9.89 26.44 24.50
C LEU A 92 8.80 25.98 23.53
N LEU A 93 8.88 26.39 22.25
CA LEU A 93 7.93 25.95 21.22
C LEU A 93 7.97 24.44 21.02
N ARG A 94 9.16 23.84 20.99
CA ARG A 94 9.32 22.37 20.91
C ARG A 94 8.77 21.65 22.13
N ALA A 95 8.94 22.23 23.33
CA ALA A 95 8.35 21.67 24.53
C ALA A 95 6.82 21.72 24.50
N ALA A 96 6.24 22.78 23.92
CA ALA A 96 4.81 22.88 23.69
C ALA A 96 4.32 21.87 22.64
N GLU A 97 5.01 21.74 21.51
CA GLU A 97 4.73 20.71 20.50
C GLU A 97 4.79 19.29 21.09
N LYS A 98 5.79 19.02 21.93
CA LYS A 98 5.93 17.72 22.61
C LYS A 98 4.75 17.43 23.54
N HIS A 99 4.35 18.40 24.36
CA HIS A 99 3.19 18.26 25.27
C HIS A 99 1.91 17.94 24.50
N VAL A 100 1.62 18.70 23.44
CA VAL A 100 0.48 18.46 22.54
C VAL A 100 0.57 17.07 21.89
N GLY A 101 1.75 16.66 21.45
CA GLY A 101 2.00 15.36 20.85
C GLY A 101 1.79 14.18 21.80
N GLU A 102 2.18 14.32 23.07
CA GLU A 102 1.98 13.33 24.13
C GLU A 102 0.49 13.16 24.44
N VAL A 103 -0.24 14.27 24.65
CA VAL A 103 -1.70 14.25 24.86
C VAL A 103 -2.42 13.65 23.67
N HIS A 104 -2.05 14.05 22.45
CA HIS A 104 -2.60 13.47 21.21
C HIS A 104 -2.36 11.97 21.12
N LYS A 105 -1.17 11.49 21.48
CA LYS A 105 -0.87 10.05 21.49
C LYS A 105 -1.81 9.30 22.45
N VAL A 106 -1.99 9.80 23.67
CA VAL A 106 -2.86 9.17 24.68
C VAL A 106 -4.31 9.17 24.23
N MET A 107 -4.85 10.32 23.80
CA MET A 107 -6.24 10.44 23.35
C MET A 107 -6.56 9.64 22.09
N LYS A 108 -5.60 9.55 21.16
CA LYS A 108 -5.78 8.81 19.89
C LYS A 108 -5.68 7.30 20.07
N GLN A 109 -4.95 6.83 21.08
CA GLN A 109 -4.64 5.41 21.26
C GLN A 109 -5.90 4.51 21.33
N PRO A 110 -6.97 4.85 22.09
CA PRO A 110 -8.19 4.05 22.12
C PRO A 110 -8.88 3.91 20.76
N TYR A 111 -8.88 4.97 19.95
CA TYR A 111 -9.47 4.94 18.60
C TYR A 111 -8.65 4.07 17.64
N LEU A 112 -7.32 4.11 17.74
CA LEU A 112 -6.45 3.24 16.96
C LEU A 112 -6.60 1.78 17.36
N ASP A 113 -6.68 1.50 18.66
CA ASP A 113 -6.85 0.13 19.16
C ASP A 113 -8.23 -0.42 18.79
N GLY A 114 -9.28 0.39 18.87
CA GLY A 114 -10.60 0.06 18.32
C GLY A 114 -10.54 -0.25 16.82
N GLY A 115 -9.88 0.62 16.04
CA GLY A 115 -9.67 0.40 14.60
C GLY A 115 -8.91 -0.90 14.30
N ARG A 116 -7.83 -1.18 15.02
CA ARG A 116 -7.04 -2.42 14.89
C ARG A 116 -7.86 -3.67 15.19
N LEU A 117 -8.76 -3.62 16.18
CA LEU A 117 -9.64 -4.74 16.50
C LEU A 117 -10.64 -5.00 15.38
N VAL A 118 -11.27 -3.94 14.85
CA VAL A 118 -12.18 -4.05 13.70
C VAL A 118 -11.44 -4.57 12.47
N ASP A 119 -10.24 -4.05 12.20
CA ASP A 119 -9.39 -4.53 11.10
C ASP A 119 -8.96 -5.99 11.30
N GLY A 120 -8.66 -6.40 12.52
CA GLY A 120 -8.35 -7.79 12.86
C GLY A 120 -9.51 -8.73 12.52
N GLN A 121 -10.74 -8.37 12.92
CA GLN A 121 -11.94 -9.13 12.58
C GLN A 121 -12.19 -9.20 11.08
N LYS A 122 -12.10 -8.06 10.39
CA LYS A 122 -12.21 -7.97 8.93
C LYS A 122 -11.18 -8.89 8.27
N ASN A 123 -9.91 -8.78 8.66
CA ASN A 123 -8.81 -9.55 8.07
C ASN A 123 -8.98 -11.05 8.32
N ALA A 124 -9.47 -11.47 9.48
CA ALA A 124 -9.77 -12.87 9.76
C ALA A 124 -10.86 -13.43 8.82
N ILE A 125 -11.93 -12.67 8.61
CA ILE A 125 -13.01 -13.03 7.68
C ILE A 125 -12.47 -13.08 6.25
N VAL A 126 -11.74 -12.05 5.83
CA VAL A 126 -11.16 -11.96 4.48
C VAL A 126 -10.16 -13.11 4.24
N ALA A 127 -9.33 -13.46 5.22
CA ALA A 127 -8.38 -14.57 5.10
C ALA A 127 -9.11 -15.91 4.91
N ARG A 128 -10.21 -16.14 5.63
CA ARG A 128 -11.05 -17.33 5.44
C ARG A 128 -11.66 -17.39 4.04
N ILE A 129 -12.17 -16.26 3.55
CA ILE A 129 -12.71 -16.14 2.18
C ILE A 129 -11.62 -16.41 1.14
N GLN A 130 -10.44 -15.80 1.31
CA GLN A 130 -9.30 -15.98 0.41
C GLN A 130 -8.80 -17.43 0.39
N SER A 131 -8.73 -18.10 1.54
CA SER A 131 -8.37 -19.51 1.63
C SER A 131 -9.38 -20.39 0.87
N GLY A 132 -10.68 -20.13 1.05
CA GLY A 132 -11.74 -20.81 0.29
C GLY A 132 -11.62 -20.57 -1.22
N ARG A 133 -11.40 -19.32 -1.63
CA ARG A 133 -11.22 -18.94 -3.04
C ARG A 133 -9.98 -19.60 -3.65
N GLN A 134 -8.84 -19.52 -2.96
CA GLN A 134 -7.58 -20.11 -3.41
C GLN A 134 -7.72 -21.61 -3.64
N ARG A 135 -8.42 -22.33 -2.74
CA ARG A 135 -8.68 -23.77 -2.91
C ARG A 135 -9.47 -24.05 -4.20
N VAL A 136 -10.47 -23.22 -4.51
CA VAL A 136 -11.25 -23.36 -5.76
C VAL A 136 -10.41 -23.03 -6.99
N GLU A 137 -9.63 -21.95 -6.94
CA GLU A 137 -8.71 -21.55 -8.02
C GLU A 137 -7.62 -22.60 -8.27
N GLU A 138 -7.10 -23.25 -7.22
CA GLU A 138 -6.12 -24.34 -7.33
C GLU A 138 -6.74 -25.58 -8.01
N MET A 139 -7.99 -25.92 -7.70
CA MET A 139 -8.72 -26.99 -8.39
C MET A 139 -8.93 -26.65 -9.88
N GLN A 140 -9.33 -25.42 -10.20
CA GLN A 140 -9.45 -24.95 -11.58
C GLN A 140 -8.10 -25.00 -12.32
N ALA A 141 -7.01 -24.56 -11.67
CA ALA A 141 -5.68 -24.57 -12.24
C ALA A 141 -5.14 -26.00 -12.43
N ALA A 142 -5.41 -26.92 -11.50
CA ALA A 142 -5.05 -28.33 -11.63
C ALA A 142 -5.73 -28.98 -12.84
N TYR A 143 -7.04 -28.78 -12.98
CA TYR A 143 -7.78 -29.24 -14.15
C TYR A 143 -7.25 -28.63 -15.45
N ALA A 144 -7.00 -27.32 -15.49
CA ALA A 144 -6.44 -26.66 -16.66
C ALA A 144 -5.02 -27.19 -17.03
N ARG A 145 -4.20 -27.54 -16.04
CA ARG A 145 -2.89 -28.17 -16.25
C ARG A 145 -3.01 -29.58 -16.80
N GLU A 146 -3.90 -30.40 -16.24
CA GLU A 146 -4.15 -31.78 -16.68
C GLU A 146 -4.66 -31.81 -18.13
N GLN A 147 -5.65 -30.96 -18.46
CA GLN A 147 -6.16 -30.83 -19.83
C GLN A 147 -5.06 -30.43 -20.81
N ARG A 148 -4.16 -29.51 -20.41
CA ARG A 148 -3.02 -29.11 -21.24
C ARG A 148 -2.01 -30.25 -21.41
N GLN A 149 -1.74 -31.04 -20.37
CA GLN A 149 -0.82 -32.17 -20.48
C GLN A 149 -1.40 -33.29 -21.35
N ALA A 150 -2.70 -33.58 -21.23
CA ALA A 150 -3.37 -34.56 -22.08
C ALA A 150 -3.33 -34.14 -23.56
N GLU A 151 -3.59 -32.87 -23.86
CA GLU A 151 -3.48 -32.33 -25.23
C GLU A 151 -2.05 -32.43 -25.77
N LEU A 152 -1.04 -32.05 -24.97
CA LEU A 152 0.38 -32.18 -25.36
C LEU A 152 0.77 -33.63 -25.62
N LYS A 153 0.26 -34.60 -24.83
CA LYS A 153 0.51 -36.03 -25.05
C LYS A 153 -0.14 -36.53 -26.33
N ARG A 154 -1.40 -36.15 -26.60
CA ARG A 154 -2.09 -36.50 -27.86
C ARG A 154 -1.35 -35.96 -29.08
N LEU A 155 -0.92 -34.69 -29.03
CA LEU A 155 -0.12 -34.09 -30.09
C LEU A 155 1.23 -34.79 -30.27
N ALA A 156 1.88 -35.22 -29.18
CA ALA A 156 3.13 -35.97 -29.24
C ALA A 156 2.95 -37.38 -29.82
N GLU A 157 1.89 -38.10 -29.43
CA GLU A 157 1.54 -39.43 -29.95
C GLU A 157 1.19 -39.38 -31.44
N GLU A 158 0.41 -38.38 -31.87
CA GLU A 158 0.12 -38.14 -33.28
C GLU A 158 1.40 -37.80 -34.07
N ALA A 159 2.31 -37.01 -33.51
CA ALA A 159 3.60 -36.72 -34.12
C ALA A 159 4.50 -37.97 -34.20
N GLU A 160 4.49 -38.84 -33.19
CA GLU A 160 5.23 -40.11 -33.22
C GLU A 160 4.66 -41.11 -34.22
N GLN A 161 3.33 -41.24 -34.29
CA GLN A 161 2.68 -42.09 -35.29
C GLN A 161 2.98 -41.60 -36.71
N ARG A 162 2.96 -40.27 -36.93
CA ARG A 162 3.38 -39.68 -38.21
C ARG A 162 4.84 -39.98 -38.53
N ARG A 163 5.76 -39.78 -37.58
CA ARG A 163 7.18 -40.13 -37.77
C ARG A 163 7.40 -41.61 -38.11
N LYS A 164 6.62 -42.52 -37.50
CA LYS A 164 6.67 -43.96 -37.79
C LYS A 164 6.11 -44.29 -39.18
N LEU A 165 5.00 -43.66 -39.57
CA LEU A 165 4.42 -43.83 -40.91
C LEU A 165 5.32 -43.24 -42.00
N GLU A 166 5.93 -42.08 -41.75
CA GLU A 166 6.92 -41.47 -42.64
C GLU A 166 8.16 -42.36 -42.79
N ALA A 167 8.69 -42.91 -41.70
CA ALA A 167 9.82 -43.86 -41.76
C ALA A 167 9.48 -45.14 -42.54
N LEU A 168 8.28 -45.72 -42.33
CA LEU A 168 7.79 -46.89 -43.08
C LEU A 168 7.52 -46.57 -44.56
N ALA A 169 7.08 -45.36 -44.88
CA ALA A 169 6.88 -44.92 -46.27
C ALA A 169 8.22 -44.71 -47.00
N GLN A 170 9.23 -44.19 -46.28
CA GLN A 170 10.60 -44.05 -46.78
C GLN A 170 11.27 -45.42 -47.01
N GLU A 171 11.05 -46.38 -46.10
CA GLU A 171 11.62 -47.73 -46.19
C GLU A 171 10.98 -48.57 -47.33
N ASN A 172 9.70 -48.30 -47.66
CA ASN A 172 8.99 -48.97 -48.75
C ASN A 172 9.05 -48.24 -50.11
N GLY A 173 9.80 -47.13 -50.23
CA GLY A 173 10.05 -46.45 -51.51
C GLY A 173 8.84 -45.75 -52.14
N LEU A 174 7.86 -45.30 -51.35
CA LEU A 174 6.63 -44.61 -51.79
C LEU A 174 6.71 -43.09 -51.52
N GLU A 175 7.75 -42.42 -52.01
CA GLU A 175 8.04 -41.00 -51.69
C GLU A 175 7.03 -39.98 -52.25
N ASP A 176 6.12 -40.36 -53.16
CA ASP A 176 5.24 -39.42 -53.89
C ASP A 176 3.78 -39.34 -53.40
N ALA A 177 3.39 -40.02 -52.31
CA ALA A 177 1.98 -40.12 -51.89
C ALA A 177 1.64 -39.53 -50.51
N VAL A 178 2.55 -38.81 -49.85
CA VAL A 178 2.25 -38.16 -48.56
C VAL A 178 1.91 -36.68 -48.82
N PRO A 179 0.63 -36.27 -48.78
CA PRO A 179 0.27 -34.87 -48.96
C PRO A 179 0.91 -34.00 -47.86
N PRO A 180 1.39 -32.78 -48.20
CA PRO A 180 2.05 -31.89 -47.26
C PRO A 180 1.10 -31.52 -46.11
N PRO A 181 1.61 -31.40 -44.88
CA PRO A 181 0.79 -31.26 -43.69
C PRO A 181 -0.01 -29.94 -43.72
N PRO A 182 -1.31 -29.93 -43.40
CA PRO A 182 -1.98 -28.69 -43.06
C PRO A 182 -1.32 -28.11 -41.80
N GLU A 183 -0.90 -26.85 -41.86
CA GLU A 183 -0.34 -26.14 -40.71
C GLU A 183 -1.32 -26.22 -39.52
N PRO A 184 -0.86 -26.52 -38.29
CA PRO A 184 -1.74 -26.60 -37.14
C PRO A 184 -2.32 -25.21 -36.87
N ALA A 185 -3.60 -25.02 -37.24
CA ALA A 185 -4.32 -23.80 -36.94
C ALA A 185 -4.32 -23.58 -35.41
N PRO A 186 -4.07 -22.34 -34.92
CA PRO A 186 -4.08 -22.07 -33.49
C PRO A 186 -5.48 -22.37 -32.94
N VAL A 187 -5.59 -23.42 -32.13
CA VAL A 187 -6.84 -23.83 -31.50
C VAL A 187 -7.25 -22.74 -30.52
N LYS A 188 -8.14 -21.83 -30.97
CA LYS A 188 -8.77 -20.84 -30.09
C LYS A 188 -9.70 -21.60 -29.15
N ARG A 189 -9.26 -21.79 -27.90
CA ARG A 189 -10.06 -22.45 -26.86
C ARG A 189 -11.31 -21.62 -26.60
N GLN A 190 -12.47 -22.22 -26.81
CA GLN A 190 -13.74 -21.58 -26.46
C GLN A 190 -13.83 -21.43 -24.93
N PRO A 191 -14.30 -20.29 -24.42
CA PRO A 191 -14.46 -20.09 -22.98
C PRO A 191 -15.45 -21.11 -22.38
N LEU A 192 -15.10 -21.68 -21.23
CA LEU A 192 -16.01 -22.54 -20.47
C LEU A 192 -17.02 -21.64 -19.75
N ARG A 193 -18.32 -21.93 -19.88
CA ARG A 193 -19.40 -21.19 -19.18
C ARG A 193 -20.07 -22.07 -18.14
N SER A 194 -20.36 -21.51 -16.97
CA SER A 194 -21.21 -22.13 -15.96
C SER A 194 -22.67 -21.76 -16.19
N ASP A 195 -23.57 -22.55 -15.61
CA ASP A 195 -25.02 -22.31 -15.64
C ASP A 195 -25.41 -20.99 -14.96
N ASP A 196 -24.64 -20.58 -13.93
CA ASP A 196 -24.78 -19.28 -13.26
C ASP A 196 -24.16 -18.11 -14.05
N GLY A 197 -23.73 -18.32 -15.30
CA GLY A 197 -23.23 -17.27 -16.19
C GLY A 197 -21.75 -16.90 -16.04
N ALA A 198 -20.99 -17.54 -15.15
CA ALA A 198 -19.55 -17.31 -15.03
C ALA A 198 -18.80 -17.88 -16.24
N THR A 199 -17.79 -17.16 -16.73
CA THR A 199 -16.98 -17.57 -17.88
C THR A 199 -15.50 -17.69 -17.48
N VAL A 200 -14.87 -18.84 -17.75
CA VAL A 200 -13.44 -19.07 -17.46
C VAL A 200 -12.66 -19.17 -18.78
N SER A 201 -11.58 -18.39 -18.87
CA SER A 201 -10.60 -18.46 -19.95
C SER A 201 -9.19 -18.72 -19.38
N THR A 202 -8.36 -19.45 -20.11
CA THR A 202 -6.99 -19.78 -19.68
C THR A 202 -5.99 -19.00 -20.53
N THR A 203 -5.01 -18.37 -19.88
CA THR A 203 -3.92 -17.63 -20.55
C THR A 203 -2.58 -18.17 -20.08
N THR A 204 -1.60 -18.24 -20.98
CA THR A 204 -0.23 -18.63 -20.63
C THR A 204 0.54 -17.40 -20.16
N VAL A 205 1.12 -17.46 -18.96
CA VAL A 205 1.91 -16.36 -18.37
C VAL A 205 3.38 -16.77 -18.29
N LEU A 206 4.27 -15.87 -18.70
CA LEU A 206 5.71 -16.03 -18.55
C LEU A 206 6.13 -15.53 -17.16
N VAL A 207 6.75 -16.39 -16.36
CA VAL A 207 7.22 -16.05 -15.00
C VAL A 207 8.75 -15.93 -15.02
N PRO A 208 9.32 -14.70 -14.96
CA PRO A 208 10.76 -14.51 -14.98
C PRO A 208 11.38 -14.84 -13.61
N THR A 209 12.48 -15.60 -13.60
CA THR A 209 13.31 -15.84 -12.41
C THR A 209 14.68 -15.20 -12.65
N VAL A 210 15.07 -14.25 -11.79
CA VAL A 210 16.36 -13.55 -11.90
C VAL A 210 17.43 -14.37 -11.19
N THR A 211 18.42 -14.86 -11.94
CA THR A 211 19.52 -15.67 -11.41
C THR A 211 20.79 -14.86 -11.12
N ASP A 212 20.98 -13.72 -11.79
CA ASP A 212 22.16 -12.86 -11.66
C ASP A 212 21.75 -11.38 -11.67
N TYR A 213 21.84 -10.74 -10.50
CA TYR A 213 21.43 -9.35 -10.31
C TYR A 213 22.33 -8.35 -11.04
N ALA A 214 23.62 -8.63 -11.21
CA ALA A 214 24.54 -7.72 -11.88
C ALA A 214 24.25 -7.65 -13.40
N LYS A 215 23.91 -8.79 -14.01
CA LYS A 215 23.47 -8.83 -15.41
C LYS A 215 22.07 -8.25 -15.58
N ALA A 216 21.14 -8.57 -14.67
CA ALA A 216 19.79 -8.02 -14.70
C ALA A 216 19.78 -6.49 -14.59
N PHE A 217 20.64 -5.90 -13.74
CA PHE A 217 20.77 -4.46 -13.57
C PHE A 217 21.08 -3.74 -14.89
N ARG A 218 21.86 -4.35 -15.81
CA ARG A 218 22.16 -3.73 -17.12
C ARG A 218 20.92 -3.47 -17.96
N HIS A 219 19.89 -4.31 -17.82
CA HIS A 219 18.63 -4.17 -18.53
C HIS A 219 17.69 -3.14 -17.88
N VAL A 220 17.83 -2.87 -16.58
CA VAL A 220 16.93 -1.97 -15.82
C VAL A 220 17.57 -0.68 -15.32
N LYS A 221 18.86 -0.42 -15.62
CA LYS A 221 19.62 0.76 -15.13
C LYS A 221 19.01 2.14 -15.47
N ASN A 222 18.15 2.20 -16.48
CA ASN A 222 17.49 3.42 -16.92
C ASN A 222 16.07 3.58 -16.36
N ASP A 223 15.60 2.61 -15.57
CA ASP A 223 14.32 2.71 -14.90
C ASP A 223 14.36 3.80 -13.82
N ALA A 224 13.30 4.62 -13.73
CA ALA A 224 13.23 5.74 -12.82
C ALA A 224 13.35 5.32 -11.34
N LYS A 225 12.71 4.21 -10.96
CA LYS A 225 12.73 3.72 -9.57
C LYS A 225 14.10 3.21 -9.15
N VAL A 226 14.87 2.68 -10.11
CA VAL A 226 16.24 2.24 -9.86
C VAL A 226 17.15 3.45 -9.57
N ARG A 227 16.98 4.56 -10.29
CA ARG A 227 17.74 5.80 -10.05
C ARG A 227 17.41 6.42 -8.70
N GLU A 228 16.13 6.53 -8.36
CA GLU A 228 15.69 7.03 -7.04
C GLU A 228 16.27 6.19 -5.89
N ALA A 229 16.32 4.86 -6.05
CA ALA A 229 16.91 3.98 -5.06
C ALA A 229 18.43 4.19 -4.89
N ILE A 230 19.13 4.48 -5.99
CA ILE A 230 20.58 4.80 -5.98
C ILE A 230 20.80 6.14 -5.28
N ASP A 231 20.05 7.18 -5.63
CA ASP A 231 20.16 8.51 -5.01
C ASP A 231 19.92 8.44 -3.49
N ALA A 232 18.89 7.70 -3.07
CA ALA A 232 18.60 7.48 -1.66
C ALA A 232 19.68 6.64 -0.94
N ALA A 233 20.36 5.73 -1.64
CA ALA A 233 21.49 4.98 -1.09
C ALA A 233 22.73 5.86 -0.92
N ILE A 234 23.03 6.70 -1.91
CA ILE A 234 24.15 7.65 -1.88
C ILE A 234 23.94 8.68 -0.77
N ALA A 235 22.76 9.27 -0.65
CA ALA A 235 22.47 10.24 0.41
C ALA A 235 22.67 9.65 1.82
N ARG A 236 22.26 8.39 2.03
CA ARG A 236 22.51 7.65 3.29
C ARG A 236 23.99 7.40 3.53
N LEU A 237 24.72 7.02 2.48
CA LEU A 237 26.17 6.78 2.55
C LEU A 237 26.91 8.07 2.93
N VAL A 238 26.68 9.17 2.22
CA VAL A 238 27.31 10.47 2.49
C VAL A 238 27.01 10.95 3.91
N LYS A 239 25.78 10.78 4.39
CA LYS A 239 25.41 11.11 5.77
C LYS A 239 26.16 10.26 6.81
N ALA A 240 26.36 8.96 6.54
CA ALA A 240 27.02 8.04 7.46
C ALA A 240 28.54 8.24 7.48
N THR A 241 29.17 8.39 6.32
CA THR A 241 30.63 8.47 6.19
C THR A 241 31.17 9.90 6.25
N LYS A 242 30.30 10.91 6.12
CA LYS A 242 30.68 12.32 5.94
C LYS A 242 31.69 12.50 4.80
N ALA A 243 31.59 11.65 3.77
CA ALA A 243 32.46 11.72 2.61
C ALA A 243 32.29 13.08 1.92
N LYS A 244 33.39 13.80 1.73
CA LYS A 244 33.42 15.09 1.03
C LYS A 244 33.51 14.91 -0.50
N GLU A 245 33.96 13.74 -0.93
CA GLU A 245 34.12 13.41 -2.34
C GLU A 245 33.61 11.98 -2.58
N LEU A 246 32.77 11.83 -3.60
CA LEU A 246 32.31 10.54 -4.09
C LEU A 246 32.31 10.60 -5.62
N ALA A 247 32.93 9.62 -6.26
CA ALA A 247 33.03 9.60 -7.72
C ALA A 247 31.64 9.67 -8.35
N GLY A 248 31.40 10.70 -9.19
CA GLY A 248 30.13 10.92 -9.88
C GLY A 248 29.05 11.66 -9.08
N VAL A 249 29.34 12.17 -7.88
CA VAL A 249 28.39 12.92 -7.05
C VAL A 249 29.03 14.21 -6.54
N THR A 250 28.37 15.35 -6.78
CA THR A 250 28.78 16.64 -6.24
C THR A 250 28.18 16.85 -4.86
N ILE A 251 29.04 17.06 -3.85
CA ILE A 251 28.64 17.26 -2.46
C ILE A 251 28.99 18.70 -2.07
N THR A 252 28.01 19.49 -1.63
CA THR A 252 28.19 20.88 -1.17
C THR A 252 27.95 20.96 0.34
N GLU A 253 28.80 21.72 1.05
CA GLU A 253 28.65 21.97 2.49
C GLU A 253 27.62 23.09 2.73
N ASP A 254 26.67 22.87 3.64
CA ASP A 254 25.69 23.85 4.09
C ASP A 254 25.65 23.87 5.64
N VAL A 255 25.36 25.03 6.22
CA VAL A 255 25.34 25.22 7.68
C VAL A 255 23.95 24.93 8.22
N ALA A 256 23.81 23.79 8.90
CA ALA A 256 22.58 23.46 9.61
C ALA A 256 22.58 24.04 11.04
N VAL A 257 21.59 24.89 11.35
CA VAL A 257 21.35 25.37 12.72
C VAL A 257 20.58 24.30 13.51
N ASN A 258 21.22 23.73 14.52
CA ASN A 258 20.61 22.76 15.42
C ASN A 258 20.35 23.40 16.78
N ASN A 259 19.09 23.71 17.07
CA ASN A 259 18.67 24.01 18.44
C ASN A 259 18.64 22.68 19.20
N ARG A 260 19.29 22.57 20.36
CA ARG A 260 19.29 21.36 21.19
C ARG A 260 18.34 21.51 22.36
#